data_AF-A0A7C2HQC7-F1
#
_entry.id   AF-A0A7C2HQC7-F1
#
_cell.length_a   1.000
_cell.length_b   1.000
_cell.length_c   1.000
_cell.angle_alpha   90.00
_cell.angle_beta   90.00
_cell.angle_gamma   90.00
#
_symmetry.space_group_name_H-M   'P 1'
#
loop_
_entity.id
_entity.type
_entity.pdbx_description
1 polymer ?
#
loop_
_entity_poly.entity_id
_entity_poly.type
_entity_poly.pdbx_seq_one_letter_code
_entity_poly.pdbx_strand_id
1 'polypeptide(L)'
;MHPPGWGRAIDPSRVGSVGCRPARGAGTLLPIRSRRDRSRANSRRAFLWESAEQKRWPGAGERRRLPNMSGAFREQDRKDEYDGRSGRAAPGRTPGSAEPGPLHPFRVGCVRALNTVPLCRGLEADLVFASPAELARRLRSGELDAALVSVVEPLWHDDYDILDGVAVACLGEVKSVFLAHRQPLQEMKLVYHDAGSLSSVALLRVLLAEQGLEPEFQPLPEMAAAAEVDNVLLIGDAALDFLFAPHEHAIYDLGVAWYELTRLPFVFAVWALRRSLDHEPLRRVLREARDFGMETLDHIVRERTEYTMDFRKDYLGWHIHYHLGDDEKRGISRFMELLEKHGLGPVYPPRYVW
;
A
#
# COMPACT_ATOMS: atom_id res chain seq x y z
N MET A 1 -49.17 21.25 24.71
CA MET A 1 -49.71 22.55 24.23
C MET A 1 -48.81 23.06 23.11
N HIS A 2 -49.40 23.53 22.01
CA HIS A 2 -48.75 24.28 20.90
C HIS A 2 -49.43 25.68 20.82
N PRO A 3 -49.00 26.61 19.94
CA PRO A 3 -47.66 27.17 19.75
C PRO A 3 -47.74 28.64 20.26
N PRO A 4 -47.75 29.77 19.47
CA PRO A 4 -47.16 30.16 18.17
C PRO A 4 -45.74 30.77 18.35
N GLY A 5 -45.00 31.24 17.34
CA GLY A 5 -45.24 31.32 15.89
C GLY A 5 -45.24 32.75 15.36
N TRP A 6 -44.12 33.21 14.77
CA TRP A 6 -44.04 34.44 13.97
C TRP A 6 -43.18 34.22 12.73
N GLY A 7 -43.63 34.74 11.61
CA GLY A 7 -42.82 34.90 10.41
C GLY A 7 -43.49 35.89 9.46
N ARG A 8 -42.70 36.51 8.58
CA ARG A 8 -43.02 36.77 7.16
C ARG A 8 -41.86 37.49 6.47
N ALA A 9 -41.68 37.17 5.20
CA ALA A 9 -40.81 37.88 4.27
C ALA A 9 -41.43 39.19 3.79
N ILE A 10 -40.62 40.05 3.17
CA ILE A 10 -41.05 41.17 2.32
C ILE A 10 -40.35 41.05 0.95
N ASP A 11 -41.10 41.40 -0.09
CA ASP A 11 -40.92 41.08 -1.51
C ASP A 11 -40.18 42.21 -2.28
N PRO A 12 -39.30 41.91 -3.26
CA PRO A 12 -38.65 42.90 -4.13
C PRO A 12 -39.59 43.68 -5.07
N SER A 13 -39.49 45.01 -5.12
CA SER A 13 -39.66 45.81 -6.36
C SER A 13 -39.42 47.33 -6.16
N ARG A 14 -38.78 47.95 -7.17
CA ARG A 14 -38.56 49.39 -7.51
C ARG A 14 -37.06 49.61 -7.84
N VAL A 15 -36.62 49.61 -9.11
CA VAL A 15 -36.93 50.54 -10.22
C VAL A 15 -36.53 51.99 -9.91
N GLY A 16 -35.50 52.49 -10.59
CA GLY A 16 -35.02 53.88 -10.53
C GLY A 16 -33.71 54.05 -11.32
N SER A 17 -33.80 54.57 -12.55
CA SER A 17 -32.69 54.74 -13.51
C SER A 17 -32.11 56.16 -13.54
N VAL A 18 -31.16 56.42 -14.46
CA VAL A 18 -30.48 57.72 -14.81
C VAL A 18 -29.19 58.02 -13.99
N GLY A 19 -28.04 58.41 -14.56
CA GLY A 19 -27.64 58.48 -15.99
C GLY A 19 -26.24 59.13 -16.25
N CYS A 20 -25.54 58.64 -17.28
CA CYS A 20 -24.49 59.27 -18.14
C CYS A 20 -23.28 60.11 -17.63
N ARG A 21 -22.06 59.51 -17.78
CA ARG A 21 -20.88 59.97 -18.59
C ARG A 21 -20.06 61.25 -18.14
N PRO A 22 -18.90 61.63 -18.77
CA PRO A 22 -17.57 61.00 -18.57
C PRO A 22 -16.32 61.95 -18.55
N ALA A 23 -15.12 61.46 -18.19
CA ALA A 23 -13.80 62.02 -18.56
C ALA A 23 -12.73 60.89 -18.55
N ARG A 24 -11.86 60.61 -19.54
CA ARG A 24 -10.93 61.36 -20.44
C ARG A 24 -9.52 61.60 -19.86
N GLY A 25 -8.50 61.12 -20.59
CA GLY A 25 -7.05 61.24 -20.32
C GLY A 25 -6.36 59.87 -20.36
N ALA A 26 -5.91 59.29 -21.48
CA ALA A 26 -4.96 59.74 -22.53
C ALA A 26 -3.48 59.71 -22.07
N GLY A 27 -2.69 58.76 -22.61
CA GLY A 27 -1.27 58.56 -22.34
C GLY A 27 -0.70 57.42 -23.22
N THR A 28 0.12 57.75 -24.21
CA THR A 28 0.33 56.99 -25.45
C THR A 28 1.74 56.35 -25.53
N LEU A 29 1.84 55.07 -25.95
CA LEU A 29 2.89 54.38 -26.79
C LEU A 29 4.40 54.77 -26.65
N LEU A 30 5.46 53.95 -26.85
CA LEU A 30 5.69 52.67 -27.56
C LEU A 30 7.04 52.00 -27.08
N PRO A 31 7.77 51.07 -27.75
CA PRO A 31 8.40 49.90 -27.12
C PRO A 31 9.95 49.93 -27.02
N ILE A 32 10.59 48.87 -26.49
CA ILE A 32 11.88 48.30 -27.01
C ILE A 32 12.22 46.88 -26.43
N ARG A 33 12.42 45.93 -27.36
CA ARG A 33 13.30 44.71 -27.38
C ARG A 33 13.53 43.80 -26.15
N SER A 34 12.88 42.64 -26.19
CA SER A 34 13.45 41.26 -26.19
C SER A 34 14.76 40.88 -25.45
N ARG A 35 14.64 39.97 -24.48
CA ARG A 35 15.53 38.79 -24.23
C ARG A 35 14.63 37.65 -23.72
N ARG A 36 14.28 36.63 -24.53
CA ARG A 36 14.96 35.34 -24.74
C ARG A 36 15.45 34.60 -23.47
N ASP A 37 15.02 33.34 -23.40
CA ASP A 37 15.55 32.18 -22.66
C ASP A 37 15.61 32.19 -21.13
N ARG A 38 14.64 31.49 -20.52
CA ARG A 38 14.93 30.26 -19.76
C ARG A 38 13.70 29.37 -19.52
N SER A 39 13.38 28.52 -20.51
CA SER A 39 12.47 27.37 -20.32
C SER A 39 12.89 26.19 -21.21
N ARG A 40 13.71 25.26 -20.66
CA ARG A 40 13.94 23.89 -21.16
C ARG A 40 14.99 23.16 -20.32
N ALA A 41 14.57 22.54 -19.21
CA ALA A 41 15.40 21.55 -18.49
C ALA A 41 14.58 20.68 -17.50
N ASN A 42 13.39 20.15 -17.86
CA ASN A 42 12.81 19.02 -17.10
C ASN A 42 11.72 18.19 -17.82
N SER A 43 11.77 18.08 -19.16
CA SER A 43 10.70 17.42 -19.95
C SER A 43 11.23 16.39 -20.96
N ARG A 44 12.23 15.59 -20.56
CA ARG A 44 12.86 14.54 -21.41
C ARG A 44 12.91 13.13 -20.80
N ARG A 45 12.07 12.83 -19.79
CA ARG A 45 11.91 11.46 -19.26
C ARG A 45 10.54 10.81 -19.48
N ALA A 46 9.51 11.58 -19.81
CA ALA A 46 8.17 11.05 -20.10
C ALA A 46 8.01 10.42 -21.50
N PHE A 47 8.96 10.65 -22.43
CA PHE A 47 8.80 10.38 -23.86
C PHE A 47 9.27 8.99 -24.34
N LEU A 48 9.46 8.02 -23.43
CA LEU A 48 9.97 6.67 -23.76
C LEU A 48 8.98 5.54 -23.50
N TRP A 49 7.78 5.81 -22.95
CA TRP A 49 6.78 4.78 -22.67
C TRP A 49 5.85 4.49 -23.86
N GLU A 50 5.32 5.54 -24.50
CA GLU A 50 4.27 5.44 -25.55
C GLU A 50 4.63 4.62 -26.81
N SER A 51 5.89 4.22 -26.99
CA SER A 51 6.34 3.44 -28.16
C SER A 51 6.61 1.96 -27.87
N ALA A 52 6.37 1.47 -26.64
CA ALA A 52 6.61 0.08 -26.27
C ALA A 52 5.35 -0.81 -26.32
N GLU A 53 4.17 -0.25 -26.03
CA GLU A 53 2.93 -1.01 -25.86
C GLU A 53 2.14 -1.19 -27.17
N GLN A 54 2.67 -2.03 -28.06
CA GLN A 54 1.88 -2.53 -29.19
C GLN A 54 2.25 -3.96 -29.64
N LYS A 55 2.81 -4.77 -28.73
CA LYS A 55 3.09 -6.18 -28.97
C LYS A 55 2.49 -7.06 -27.88
N ARG A 56 1.46 -7.81 -28.31
CA ARG A 56 0.86 -8.97 -27.67
C ARG A 56 1.81 -9.72 -26.73
N TRP A 57 1.29 -10.08 -25.57
CA TRP A 57 1.81 -11.13 -24.68
C TRP A 57 2.06 -12.44 -25.44
N PRO A 58 3.31 -12.90 -25.59
CA PRO A 58 3.62 -14.28 -25.91
C PRO A 58 3.78 -15.06 -24.60
N GLY A 59 3.37 -16.33 -24.59
CA GLY A 59 3.56 -17.19 -23.42
C GLY A 59 5.04 -17.39 -23.06
N ALA A 60 5.30 -17.52 -21.76
CA ALA A 60 6.46 -18.17 -21.14
C ALA A 60 7.80 -18.15 -21.90
N GLY A 61 8.64 -17.13 -21.65
CA GLY A 61 10.08 -17.25 -21.91
C GLY A 61 10.83 -15.97 -22.26
N GLU A 62 11.22 -15.18 -21.26
CA GLU A 62 12.64 -14.86 -20.97
C GLU A 62 12.75 -13.88 -19.79
N ARG A 63 13.47 -14.29 -18.72
CA ARG A 63 13.58 -13.53 -17.48
C ARG A 63 14.66 -12.45 -17.62
N ARG A 64 14.28 -11.18 -17.74
CA ARG A 64 15.21 -10.08 -17.43
C ARG A 64 15.38 -9.98 -15.92
N ARG A 65 16.48 -10.55 -15.41
CA ARG A 65 16.89 -10.38 -14.02
C ARG A 65 17.24 -8.90 -13.78
N LEU A 66 16.54 -8.25 -12.86
CA LEU A 66 17.12 -7.13 -12.12
C LEU A 66 18.29 -7.69 -11.28
N PRO A 67 19.40 -6.93 -11.11
CA PRO A 67 20.57 -7.43 -10.38
C PRO A 67 20.21 -7.69 -8.93
N ASN A 68 20.41 -8.93 -8.48
CA ASN A 68 20.19 -9.32 -7.10
C ASN A 68 21.21 -8.61 -6.18
N MET A 69 20.73 -7.76 -5.27
CA MET A 69 21.55 -6.98 -4.34
C MET A 69 21.82 -7.69 -3.00
N SER A 70 21.36 -8.94 -2.82
CA SER A 70 21.76 -9.78 -1.67
C SER A 70 23.19 -10.34 -1.87
N GLY A 71 24.22 -9.50 -1.70
CA GLY A 71 25.59 -9.90 -2.09
C GLY A 71 26.73 -9.02 -1.60
N ALA A 72 26.74 -8.64 -0.32
CA ALA A 72 27.83 -7.85 0.27
C ALA A 72 28.15 -8.17 1.75
N PHE A 73 28.18 -9.44 2.14
CA PHE A 73 28.91 -9.85 3.35
C PHE A 73 30.31 -10.32 2.97
N ARG A 74 31.32 -9.55 3.36
CA ARG A 74 32.72 -9.95 3.23
C ARG A 74 33.10 -10.90 4.36
N GLU A 75 33.30 -12.15 3.99
CA GLU A 75 34.04 -13.13 4.77
C GLU A 75 35.48 -12.63 4.98
N GLN A 76 35.98 -12.66 6.21
CA GLN A 76 37.36 -12.28 6.51
C GLN A 76 37.99 -13.20 7.56
N ASP A 77 39.08 -13.82 7.12
CA ASP A 77 39.91 -14.83 7.77
C ASP A 77 39.97 -14.82 9.31
N ARG A 78 39.65 -15.98 9.90
CA ARG A 78 40.49 -16.57 10.95
C ARG A 78 40.70 -18.05 10.70
N LYS A 79 41.95 -18.43 10.46
CA LYS A 79 42.43 -19.77 10.76
C LYS A 79 42.53 -19.89 12.27
N ASP A 80 42.03 -20.98 12.83
CA ASP A 80 42.68 -21.66 13.94
C ASP A 80 42.49 -23.16 13.77
N GLU A 81 43.54 -23.89 14.14
CA GLU A 81 43.78 -25.31 13.89
C GLU A 81 43.36 -26.10 15.13
N TYR A 82 42.55 -27.16 15.00
CA TYR A 82 42.60 -28.26 15.98
C TYR A 82 42.15 -29.63 15.44
N ASP A 83 42.83 -30.63 16.00
CA ASP A 83 42.94 -32.04 15.64
C ASP A 83 41.61 -32.83 15.57
N GLY A 84 41.63 -33.93 14.79
CA GLY A 84 40.44 -34.69 14.43
C GLY A 84 40.10 -35.83 15.39
N ARG A 85 38.81 -36.22 15.40
CA ARG A 85 38.38 -37.60 15.69
C ARG A 85 37.04 -37.91 15.02
N SER A 86 36.95 -39.13 14.53
CA SER A 86 35.84 -39.63 13.71
C SER A 86 34.54 -39.82 14.49
N GLY A 87 33.43 -39.31 13.95
CA GLY A 87 32.08 -39.74 14.33
C GLY A 87 31.09 -39.42 13.21
N ARG A 88 30.50 -40.44 12.58
CA ARG A 88 29.42 -40.23 11.60
C ARG A 88 28.14 -39.85 12.35
N ALA A 89 27.92 -38.55 12.55
CA ALA A 89 26.60 -38.04 12.88
C ALA A 89 25.71 -38.01 11.62
N ALA A 90 24.47 -38.48 11.73
CA ALA A 90 23.45 -38.22 10.72
C ALA A 90 23.19 -36.71 10.62
N PRO A 91 22.75 -36.17 9.46
CA PRO A 91 22.38 -34.76 9.36
C PRO A 91 21.22 -34.49 10.32
N GLY A 92 21.52 -33.80 11.42
CA GLY A 92 20.52 -33.37 12.38
C GLY A 92 19.53 -32.44 11.68
N ARG A 93 18.24 -32.76 11.77
CA ARG A 93 17.21 -31.78 11.45
C ARG A 93 17.44 -30.57 12.36
N THR A 94 17.59 -29.39 11.77
CA THR A 94 17.26 -28.15 12.48
C THR A 94 15.86 -28.33 13.06
N PRO A 95 15.62 -28.00 14.34
CA PRO A 95 14.26 -27.92 14.83
C PRO A 95 13.57 -26.81 14.05
N GLY A 96 12.61 -27.16 13.20
CA GLY A 96 11.70 -26.17 12.65
C GLY A 96 10.94 -25.51 13.79
N SER A 97 10.54 -24.26 13.58
CA SER A 97 9.59 -23.58 14.45
C SER A 97 8.40 -24.49 14.74
N ALA A 98 8.04 -24.58 16.02
CA ALA A 98 6.81 -25.25 16.42
C ALA A 98 5.62 -24.44 15.91
N GLU A 99 4.46 -25.09 15.75
CA GLU A 99 3.20 -24.37 15.55
C GLU A 99 3.02 -23.31 16.67
N PRO A 100 2.60 -22.09 16.32
CA PRO A 100 2.46 -21.01 17.29
C PRO A 100 1.47 -21.36 18.40
N GLY A 101 1.69 -20.77 19.58
CA GLY A 101 0.75 -20.92 20.70
C GLY A 101 -0.63 -20.31 20.41
N PRO A 102 -1.67 -20.69 21.18
CA PRO A 102 -3.01 -20.12 21.03
C PRO A 102 -3.01 -18.62 21.34
N LEU A 103 -3.94 -17.88 20.70
CA LEU A 103 -4.07 -16.44 20.92
C LEU A 103 -4.84 -16.08 22.19
N HIS A 104 -5.60 -17.00 22.77
CA HIS A 104 -6.42 -16.71 23.96
C HIS A 104 -5.56 -16.17 25.13
N PRO A 105 -5.95 -15.06 25.79
CA PRO A 105 -7.26 -14.39 25.74
C PRO A 105 -7.39 -13.24 24.72
N PHE A 106 -6.37 -12.99 23.88
CA PHE A 106 -6.34 -11.86 22.96
C PHE A 106 -7.30 -12.02 21.79
N ARG A 107 -8.04 -10.96 21.47
CA ARG A 107 -8.96 -10.89 20.33
C ARG A 107 -8.22 -10.29 19.14
N VAL A 108 -7.81 -11.11 18.19
CA VAL A 108 -6.93 -10.69 17.09
C VAL A 108 -7.65 -10.78 15.75
N GLY A 109 -7.52 -9.74 14.93
CA GLY A 109 -8.15 -9.67 13.61
C GLY A 109 -7.17 -9.84 12.44
N CYS A 110 -7.56 -10.60 11.41
CA CYS A 110 -6.79 -10.80 10.17
C CYS A 110 -7.74 -10.66 8.96
N VAL A 111 -7.26 -10.16 7.81
CA VAL A 111 -8.03 -10.22 6.56
C VAL A 111 -7.91 -11.60 5.92
N ARG A 112 -8.96 -12.08 5.24
CA ARG A 112 -8.88 -13.27 4.37
C ARG A 112 -8.37 -12.85 3.00
N ALA A 113 -7.06 -12.72 2.86
CA ALA A 113 -6.38 -12.47 1.59
C ALA A 113 -5.22 -13.44 1.42
N LEU A 114 -4.84 -13.77 0.19
CA LEU A 114 -3.74 -14.71 -0.09
C LEU A 114 -2.40 -14.24 0.51
N ASN A 115 -2.14 -12.92 0.49
CA ASN A 115 -0.91 -12.32 1.04
C ASN A 115 -0.85 -12.24 2.57
N THR A 116 -1.88 -12.66 3.31
CA THR A 116 -1.82 -12.74 4.78
C THR A 116 -1.72 -14.17 5.28
N VAL A 117 -1.83 -15.17 4.40
CA VAL A 117 -1.81 -16.59 4.78
C VAL A 117 -0.54 -16.98 5.56
N PRO A 118 0.68 -16.57 5.16
CA PRO A 118 1.87 -16.87 5.96
C PRO A 118 1.93 -16.16 7.32
N LEU A 119 1.21 -15.05 7.52
CA LEU A 119 1.16 -14.34 8.82
C LEU A 119 0.10 -14.89 9.77
N CYS A 120 -0.92 -15.55 9.23
CA CYS A 120 -2.07 -16.06 9.97
C CYS A 120 -2.06 -17.62 10.08
N ARG A 121 -0.96 -18.27 9.67
CA ARG A 121 -0.76 -19.73 9.69
C ARG A 121 -0.59 -20.26 11.13
N GLY A 122 -1.34 -21.31 11.47
CA GLY A 122 -1.39 -21.88 12.82
C GLY A 122 -2.33 -21.14 13.78
N LEU A 123 -2.86 -19.97 13.37
CA LEU A 123 -3.75 -19.12 14.16
C LEU A 123 -5.17 -19.05 13.58
N GLU A 124 -5.45 -19.76 12.47
CA GLU A 124 -6.67 -19.57 11.67
C GLU A 124 -7.98 -19.86 12.43
N ALA A 125 -7.92 -20.67 13.49
CA ALA A 125 -9.07 -21.00 14.33
C ALA A 125 -9.39 -19.91 15.39
N ASP A 126 -8.37 -19.18 15.85
CA ASP A 126 -8.48 -18.14 16.89
C ASP A 126 -8.68 -16.73 16.31
N LEU A 127 -8.39 -16.55 15.01
CA LEU A 127 -8.44 -15.26 14.33
C LEU A 127 -9.87 -14.81 13.95
N VAL A 128 -10.16 -13.55 14.24
CA VAL A 128 -11.42 -12.90 13.87
C VAL A 128 -11.29 -12.27 12.48
N PHE A 129 -11.81 -12.97 11.47
CA PHE A 129 -11.72 -12.48 10.09
C PHE A 129 -12.79 -11.44 9.75
N ALA A 130 -12.36 -10.30 9.18
CA ALA A 130 -13.24 -9.24 8.69
C ALA A 130 -12.57 -8.45 7.54
N SER A 131 -13.30 -7.49 6.96
CA SER A 131 -12.76 -6.56 5.95
C SER A 131 -11.78 -5.56 6.59
N PRO A 132 -10.86 -4.93 5.82
CA PRO A 132 -9.89 -3.97 6.37
C PRO A 132 -10.54 -2.82 7.15
N ALA A 133 -11.64 -2.26 6.63
CA ALA A 133 -12.37 -1.18 7.28
C ALA A 133 -13.03 -1.62 8.60
N GLU A 134 -13.56 -2.84 8.66
CA GLU A 134 -14.16 -3.40 9.87
C GLU A 134 -13.09 -3.75 10.91
N LEU A 135 -11.92 -4.26 10.50
CA LEU A 135 -10.78 -4.48 11.41
C LEU A 135 -10.30 -3.17 12.05
N ALA A 136 -10.12 -2.11 11.25
CA ALA A 136 -9.78 -0.78 11.76
C ALA A 136 -10.85 -0.25 12.72
N ARG A 137 -12.14 -0.31 12.34
CA ARG A 137 -13.27 0.09 13.21
C ARG A 137 -13.22 -0.61 14.57
N ARG A 138 -12.99 -1.92 14.56
CA ARG A 138 -12.98 -2.78 15.76
C ARG A 138 -11.74 -2.62 16.63
N LEU A 139 -10.60 -2.30 16.03
CA LEU A 139 -9.38 -1.96 16.76
C LEU A 139 -9.56 -0.63 17.51
N ARG A 140 -10.11 0.40 16.84
CA ARG A 140 -10.47 1.70 17.45
C ARG A 140 -11.45 1.55 18.60
N SER A 141 -12.55 0.80 18.40
CA SER A 141 -13.59 0.60 19.43
C SER A 141 -13.16 -0.29 20.60
N GLY A 142 -12.05 -1.03 20.49
CA GLY A 142 -11.59 -1.97 21.51
C GLY A 142 -12.34 -3.31 21.49
N GLU A 143 -12.99 -3.63 20.36
CA GLU A 143 -13.54 -4.97 20.06
C GLU A 143 -12.45 -5.98 19.65
N LEU A 144 -11.27 -5.49 19.29
CA LEU A 144 -10.04 -6.24 19.04
C LEU A 144 -8.88 -5.65 19.85
N ASP A 145 -7.94 -6.50 20.26
CA ASP A 145 -6.74 -6.14 21.01
C ASP A 145 -5.54 -5.88 20.08
N ALA A 146 -5.50 -6.60 18.96
CA ALA A 146 -4.59 -6.37 17.83
C ALA A 146 -5.28 -6.73 16.50
N ALA A 147 -4.79 -6.17 15.40
CA ALA A 147 -5.23 -6.56 14.06
C ALA A 147 -4.14 -6.35 13.00
N LEU A 148 -4.13 -7.20 11.97
CA LEU A 148 -3.35 -7.00 10.76
C LEU A 148 -4.09 -5.98 9.88
N VAL A 149 -3.64 -4.73 9.96
CA VAL A 149 -4.31 -3.57 9.35
C VAL A 149 -3.38 -2.81 8.42
N SER A 150 -3.99 -2.05 7.52
CA SER A 150 -3.35 -1.03 6.70
C SER A 150 -2.35 -0.17 7.50
N VAL A 151 -1.16 0.09 6.95
CA VAL A 151 -0.11 0.88 7.63
C VAL A 151 -0.57 2.30 8.00
N VAL A 152 -1.56 2.87 7.29
CA VAL A 152 -2.07 4.20 7.64
C VAL A 152 -2.91 4.20 8.92
N GLU A 153 -3.39 3.05 9.41
CA GLU A 153 -4.13 2.98 10.68
C GLU A 153 -3.27 3.47 11.87
N PRO A 154 -2.07 2.91 12.13
CA PRO A 154 -1.15 3.43 13.16
C PRO A 154 -0.40 4.72 12.81
N LEU A 155 -0.51 5.22 11.57
CA LEU A 155 0.02 6.55 11.22
C LEU A 155 -1.00 7.66 11.38
N TRP A 156 -2.31 7.37 11.28
CA TRP A 156 -3.40 8.33 11.44
C TRP A 156 -4.02 8.34 12.85
N HIS A 157 -3.66 7.37 13.71
CA HIS A 157 -4.15 7.24 15.08
C HIS A 157 -3.03 6.84 16.07
N ASP A 158 -2.80 7.66 17.10
CA ASP A 158 -1.75 7.46 18.12
C ASP A 158 -2.21 6.59 19.31
N ASP A 159 -3.03 5.56 19.06
CA ASP A 159 -3.51 4.63 20.11
C ASP A 159 -2.81 3.26 20.04
N TYR A 160 -1.83 3.11 19.14
CA TYR A 160 -1.29 1.81 18.74
C TYR A 160 0.23 1.72 18.85
N ASP A 161 0.71 0.52 19.12
CA ASP A 161 2.09 0.11 18.89
C ASP A 161 2.12 -0.86 17.68
N ILE A 162 3.21 -0.86 16.91
CA ILE A 162 3.41 -1.71 15.73
C ILE A 162 4.33 -2.88 16.09
N LEU A 163 3.95 -4.12 15.76
CA LEU A 163 4.83 -5.28 15.94
C LEU A 163 6.06 -5.15 15.05
N ASP A 164 7.23 -5.14 15.67
CA ASP A 164 8.50 -5.08 14.94
C ASP A 164 8.84 -6.45 14.29
N GLY A 165 9.59 -6.41 13.20
CA GLY A 165 10.03 -7.59 12.45
C GLY A 165 8.95 -8.27 11.57
N VAL A 166 7.67 -7.85 11.62
CA VAL A 166 6.57 -8.46 10.85
C VAL A 166 5.73 -7.39 10.11
N ALA A 167 5.54 -7.57 8.80
CA ALA A 167 4.70 -6.72 7.96
C ALA A 167 4.16 -7.49 6.73
N VAL A 168 3.29 -6.85 5.95
CA VAL A 168 3.06 -7.18 4.53
C VAL A 168 3.64 -6.04 3.71
N ALA A 169 4.74 -6.31 3.00
CA ALA A 169 5.53 -5.34 2.27
C ALA A 169 5.89 -5.83 0.85
N CYS A 170 6.50 -4.96 0.04
CA CYS A 170 7.14 -5.35 -1.23
C CYS A 170 8.39 -4.51 -1.49
N LEU A 171 9.25 -4.97 -2.42
CA LEU A 171 10.32 -4.17 -3.01
C LEU A 171 10.18 -4.15 -4.53
N GLY A 172 9.51 -3.13 -5.07
CA GLY A 172 9.10 -3.10 -6.47
C GLY A 172 7.75 -3.80 -6.65
N GLU A 173 7.62 -4.62 -7.69
CA GLU A 173 6.33 -5.16 -8.14
C GLU A 173 5.61 -5.98 -7.08
N VAL A 174 4.37 -5.57 -6.74
CA VAL A 174 3.52 -6.21 -5.72
C VAL A 174 2.41 -7.09 -6.31
N LYS A 175 2.05 -6.90 -7.60
CA LYS A 175 0.98 -7.61 -8.35
C LYS A 175 -0.45 -7.38 -7.87
N SER A 176 -0.67 -7.22 -6.57
CA SER A 176 -2.00 -7.17 -5.95
C SER A 176 -2.38 -5.79 -5.43
N VAL A 177 -1.64 -4.73 -5.78
CA VAL A 177 -2.02 -3.35 -5.47
C VAL A 177 -1.65 -2.48 -6.66
N PHE A 178 -2.64 -2.15 -7.48
CA PHE A 178 -2.44 -1.40 -8.72
C PHE A 178 -3.62 -0.48 -9.05
N LEU A 179 -3.33 0.55 -9.84
CA LEU A 179 -4.34 1.31 -10.56
C LEU A 179 -4.47 0.73 -11.97
N ALA A 180 -5.63 0.16 -12.29
CA ALA A 180 -5.98 -0.20 -13.65
C ALA A 180 -6.53 1.06 -14.35
N HIS A 181 -6.00 1.43 -15.52
CA HIS A 181 -6.43 2.63 -16.24
C HIS A 181 -6.49 2.44 -17.78
N ARG A 182 -7.46 3.07 -18.45
CA ARG A 182 -7.57 3.07 -19.93
C ARG A 182 -6.95 4.30 -20.62
N GLN A 183 -6.77 5.40 -19.90
CA GLN A 183 -6.27 6.68 -20.41
C GLN A 183 -4.90 7.03 -19.81
N PRO A 184 -4.11 7.96 -20.40
CA PRO A 184 -2.89 8.45 -19.77
C PRO A 184 -3.16 9.04 -18.38
N LEU A 185 -2.25 8.83 -17.43
CA LEU A 185 -2.42 9.32 -16.04
C LEU A 185 -2.66 10.84 -15.98
N GLN A 186 -2.10 11.59 -16.93
CA GLN A 186 -2.22 13.04 -17.03
C GLN A 186 -3.62 13.54 -17.44
N GLU A 187 -4.44 12.67 -18.02
CA GLU A 187 -5.83 12.99 -18.43
C GLU A 187 -6.85 12.55 -17.38
N MET A 188 -6.40 11.82 -16.35
CA MET A 188 -7.22 11.21 -15.31
C MET A 188 -7.85 12.27 -14.40
N LYS A 189 -9.19 12.25 -14.31
CA LYS A 189 -9.98 13.16 -13.45
C LYS A 189 -10.64 12.46 -12.26
N LEU A 190 -10.88 11.15 -12.37
CA LEU A 190 -11.62 10.37 -11.39
C LEU A 190 -11.03 8.97 -11.28
N VAL A 191 -10.73 8.54 -10.05
CA VAL A 191 -10.32 7.18 -9.69
C VAL A 191 -11.40 6.55 -8.83
N TYR A 192 -11.92 5.41 -9.25
CA TYR A 192 -12.72 4.56 -8.38
C TYR A 192 -11.83 3.73 -7.46
N HIS A 193 -12.27 3.43 -6.24
CA HIS A 193 -11.52 2.57 -5.33
C HIS A 193 -12.44 1.69 -4.48
N ASP A 194 -11.95 0.54 -4.04
CA ASP A 194 -12.61 -0.20 -2.96
C ASP A 194 -12.59 0.63 -1.65
N ALA A 195 -13.71 0.62 -0.93
CA ALA A 195 -13.88 1.33 0.34
C ALA A 195 -12.97 0.80 1.47
N GLY A 196 -12.47 -0.44 1.37
CA GLY A 196 -11.51 -1.01 2.33
C GLY A 196 -10.06 -0.51 2.17
N SER A 197 -9.73 0.15 1.06
CA SER A 197 -8.35 0.31 0.57
C SER A 197 -7.56 1.54 1.10
N LEU A 198 -7.68 1.88 2.40
CA LEU A 198 -7.17 3.15 2.95
C LEU A 198 -5.67 3.44 2.68
N SER A 199 -4.76 2.48 2.87
CA SER A 199 -3.32 2.69 2.57
C SER A 199 -3.08 2.86 1.07
N SER A 200 -3.71 2.04 0.23
CA SER A 200 -3.51 2.08 -1.21
C SER A 200 -4.08 3.36 -1.83
N VAL A 201 -5.19 3.90 -1.30
CA VAL A 201 -5.72 5.22 -1.69
C VAL A 201 -4.75 6.33 -1.31
N ALA A 202 -4.20 6.30 -0.08
CA ALA A 202 -3.22 7.27 0.37
C ALA A 202 -1.91 7.20 -0.44
N LEU A 203 -1.40 5.99 -0.72
CA LEU A 203 -0.23 5.76 -1.57
C LEU A 203 -0.47 6.25 -3.01
N LEU A 204 -1.59 5.91 -3.63
CA LEU A 204 -1.89 6.38 -4.98
C LEU A 204 -1.97 7.91 -5.03
N ARG A 205 -2.61 8.55 -4.04
CA ARG A 205 -2.64 10.01 -3.90
C ARG A 205 -1.24 10.60 -3.81
N VAL A 206 -0.34 10.03 -2.99
CA VAL A 206 1.06 10.45 -2.92
C VAL A 206 1.77 10.30 -4.28
N LEU A 207 1.65 9.15 -4.94
CA LEU A 207 2.33 8.87 -6.21
C LEU A 207 1.87 9.76 -7.36
N LEU A 208 0.58 10.11 -7.38
CA LEU A 208 0.01 11.05 -8.36
C LEU A 208 0.40 12.50 -8.01
N ALA A 209 0.34 12.90 -6.75
CA ALA A 209 0.71 14.25 -6.32
C ALA A 209 2.22 14.55 -6.51
N GLU A 210 3.12 13.56 -6.35
CA GLU A 210 4.54 13.70 -6.73
C GLU A 210 4.75 13.90 -8.25
N GLN A 211 3.74 13.57 -9.08
CA GLN A 211 3.71 13.85 -10.52
C GLN A 211 2.92 15.13 -10.86
N GLY A 212 2.37 15.83 -9.87
CA GLY A 212 1.51 17.00 -10.06
C GLY A 212 0.09 16.67 -10.53
N LEU A 213 -0.42 15.48 -10.20
CA LEU A 213 -1.74 14.98 -10.59
C LEU A 213 -2.64 14.83 -9.36
N GLU A 214 -3.85 15.40 -9.44
CA GLU A 214 -4.82 15.44 -8.32
C GLU A 214 -6.23 15.04 -8.80
N PRO A 215 -6.47 13.78 -9.23
CA PRO A 215 -7.81 13.34 -9.58
C PRO A 215 -8.73 13.24 -8.35
N GLU A 216 -10.03 13.32 -8.59
CA GLU A 216 -11.04 12.95 -7.60
C GLU A 216 -11.00 11.45 -7.30
N PHE A 217 -11.41 11.07 -6.09
CA PHE A 217 -11.52 9.67 -5.67
C PHE A 217 -12.96 9.41 -5.22
N GLN A 218 -13.57 8.35 -5.71
CA GLN A 218 -14.92 7.93 -5.34
C GLN A 218 -14.95 6.43 -5.03
N PRO A 219 -15.78 5.97 -4.08
CA PRO A 219 -15.95 4.54 -3.85
C PRO A 219 -16.55 3.88 -5.09
N LEU A 220 -16.00 2.72 -5.48
CA LEU A 220 -16.61 1.86 -6.47
C LEU A 220 -17.92 1.29 -5.88
N PRO A 221 -19.08 1.39 -6.56
CA PRO A 221 -20.35 0.92 -5.99
C PRO A 221 -20.37 -0.59 -5.72
N GLU A 222 -19.85 -1.38 -6.67
CA GLU A 222 -19.72 -2.84 -6.58
C GLU A 222 -18.45 -3.29 -7.29
N MET A 223 -17.74 -4.28 -6.74
CA MET A 223 -16.49 -4.78 -7.33
C MET A 223 -16.65 -5.36 -8.74
N ALA A 224 -17.85 -5.86 -9.09
CA ALA A 224 -18.14 -6.35 -10.44
C ALA A 224 -17.99 -5.26 -11.52
N ALA A 225 -18.22 -3.98 -11.18
CA ALA A 225 -18.10 -2.85 -12.10
C ALA A 225 -16.64 -2.40 -12.34
N ALA A 226 -15.63 -3.02 -11.70
CA ALA A 226 -14.23 -2.63 -11.83
C ALA A 226 -13.73 -2.68 -13.28
N ALA A 227 -14.18 -3.67 -14.07
CA ALA A 227 -13.83 -3.78 -15.50
C ALA A 227 -14.59 -2.79 -16.40
N GLU A 228 -15.67 -2.18 -15.92
CA GLU A 228 -16.48 -1.24 -16.69
C GLU A 228 -15.89 0.17 -16.64
N VAL A 229 -15.45 0.61 -15.45
CA VAL A 229 -14.90 1.95 -15.21
C VAL A 229 -13.50 2.14 -15.80
N ASP A 230 -13.15 3.37 -16.19
CA ASP A 230 -11.88 3.64 -16.88
C ASP A 230 -10.64 3.67 -15.99
N ASN A 231 -10.79 4.03 -14.70
CA ASN A 231 -9.68 4.09 -13.75
C ASN A 231 -10.14 3.55 -12.39
N VAL A 232 -9.54 2.45 -11.93
CA VAL A 232 -9.88 1.80 -10.67
C VAL A 232 -8.64 1.33 -9.91
N LEU A 233 -8.56 1.71 -8.64
CA LEU A 233 -7.60 1.20 -7.68
C LEU A 233 -8.13 -0.11 -7.08
N LEU A 234 -7.37 -1.19 -7.28
CA LEU A 234 -7.70 -2.52 -6.78
C LEU A 234 -6.63 -3.02 -5.81
N ILE A 235 -7.05 -3.81 -4.82
CA ILE A 235 -6.16 -4.42 -3.82
C ILE A 235 -6.42 -5.93 -3.63
N GLY A 236 -5.41 -6.64 -3.12
CA GLY A 236 -5.50 -8.01 -2.64
C GLY A 236 -5.99 -8.99 -3.71
N ASP A 237 -6.76 -9.98 -3.28
CA ASP A 237 -7.23 -11.07 -4.15
C ASP A 237 -8.15 -10.54 -5.26
N ALA A 238 -8.92 -9.47 -5.02
CA ALA A 238 -9.74 -8.84 -6.06
C ALA A 238 -8.91 -8.16 -7.17
N ALA A 239 -7.71 -7.64 -6.85
CA ALA A 239 -6.77 -7.16 -7.86
C ALA A 239 -6.16 -8.32 -8.67
N LEU A 240 -5.88 -9.45 -8.02
CA LEU A 240 -5.39 -10.65 -8.69
C LEU A 240 -6.45 -11.26 -9.62
N ASP A 241 -7.69 -11.37 -9.15
CA ASP A 241 -8.83 -11.85 -9.95
C ASP A 241 -9.04 -10.98 -11.18
N PHE A 242 -8.96 -9.65 -11.03
CA PHE A 242 -9.00 -8.71 -12.15
C PHE A 242 -7.85 -8.93 -13.13
N LEU A 243 -6.61 -9.07 -12.63
CA LEU A 243 -5.39 -9.24 -13.45
C LEU A 243 -5.39 -10.55 -14.26
N PHE A 244 -6.09 -11.59 -13.80
CA PHE A 244 -6.27 -12.85 -14.54
C PHE A 244 -7.53 -12.88 -15.42
N ALA A 245 -8.47 -11.96 -15.23
CA ALA A 245 -9.63 -11.80 -16.09
C ALA A 245 -9.28 -10.99 -17.37
N PRO A 246 -10.05 -11.13 -18.46
CA PRO A 246 -9.89 -10.25 -19.62
C PRO A 246 -10.22 -8.80 -19.27
N HIS A 247 -9.25 -7.89 -19.44
CA HIS A 247 -9.42 -6.44 -19.32
C HIS A 247 -8.65 -5.72 -20.42
N GLU A 248 -8.99 -4.44 -20.65
CA GLU A 248 -8.31 -3.57 -21.63
C GLU A 248 -7.38 -2.53 -20.97
N HIS A 249 -7.42 -2.44 -19.64
CA HIS A 249 -6.67 -1.48 -18.85
C HIS A 249 -5.16 -1.76 -18.87
N ALA A 250 -4.37 -0.70 -18.92
CA ALA A 250 -2.98 -0.71 -18.49
C ALA A 250 -2.90 -0.82 -16.95
N ILE A 251 -1.83 -1.43 -16.44
CA ILE A 251 -1.64 -1.72 -15.02
C ILE A 251 -0.51 -0.86 -14.46
N TYR A 252 -0.84 0.08 -13.57
CA TYR A 252 0.11 0.88 -12.82
C TYR A 252 0.30 0.28 -11.41
N ASP A 253 1.27 -0.62 -11.27
CA ASP A 253 1.63 -1.27 -10.00
C ASP A 253 2.22 -0.26 -9.00
N LEU A 254 1.58 -0.14 -7.84
CA LEU A 254 1.92 0.87 -6.84
C LEU A 254 3.26 0.59 -6.14
N GLY A 255 3.68 -0.67 -6.06
CA GLY A 255 4.96 -1.07 -5.51
C GLY A 255 6.12 -0.72 -6.44
N VAL A 256 5.96 -0.94 -7.76
CA VAL A 256 6.89 -0.45 -8.79
C VAL A 256 7.01 1.06 -8.70
N ALA A 257 5.88 1.78 -8.75
CA ALA A 257 5.85 3.23 -8.72
C ALA A 257 6.52 3.82 -7.47
N TRP A 258 6.27 3.24 -6.30
CA TRP A 258 6.94 3.61 -5.05
C TRP A 258 8.46 3.39 -5.11
N TYR A 259 8.90 2.22 -5.56
CA TYR A 259 10.32 1.91 -5.66
C TYR A 259 11.03 2.80 -6.69
N GLU A 260 10.36 3.18 -7.77
CA GLU A 260 10.92 4.11 -8.76
C GLU A 260 11.14 5.52 -8.20
N LEU A 261 10.18 6.00 -7.41
CA LEU A 261 10.21 7.30 -6.72
C LEU A 261 11.25 7.35 -5.59
N THR A 262 11.32 6.30 -4.76
CA THR A 262 12.02 6.35 -3.46
C THR A 262 13.26 5.47 -3.36
N ARG A 263 13.35 4.39 -4.16
CA ARG A 263 14.30 3.28 -4.00
C ARG A 263 14.20 2.55 -2.66
N LEU A 264 13.04 2.61 -2.01
CA LEU A 264 12.73 1.92 -0.76
C LEU A 264 11.63 0.85 -0.99
N PRO A 265 11.52 -0.16 -0.12
CA PRO A 265 10.35 -1.01 -0.03
C PRO A 265 9.11 -0.21 0.42
N PHE A 266 7.91 -0.72 0.13
CA PHE A 266 6.64 -0.20 0.68
C PHE A 266 6.03 -1.19 1.65
N VAL A 267 5.44 -0.67 2.74
CA VAL A 267 4.71 -1.47 3.74
C VAL A 267 3.22 -1.20 3.59
N PHE A 268 2.44 -2.22 3.21
CA PHE A 268 0.99 -2.08 3.02
C PHE A 268 0.21 -2.31 4.31
N ALA A 269 0.61 -3.29 5.11
CA ALA A 269 -0.06 -3.67 6.34
C ALA A 269 0.94 -4.10 7.43
N VAL A 270 0.54 -3.92 8.68
CA VAL A 270 1.30 -4.28 9.89
C VAL A 270 0.36 -4.84 10.95
N TRP A 271 0.89 -5.61 11.89
CA TRP A 271 0.16 -5.91 13.13
C TRP A 271 0.17 -4.66 14.02
N ALA A 272 -0.98 -4.00 14.14
CA ALA A 272 -1.19 -2.90 15.08
C ALA A 272 -1.81 -3.46 16.36
N LEU A 273 -1.26 -3.07 17.51
CA LEU A 273 -1.67 -3.51 18.84
C LEU A 273 -2.15 -2.31 19.64
N ARG A 274 -3.29 -2.43 20.35
CA ARG A 274 -3.77 -1.35 21.23
C ARG A 274 -2.79 -1.11 22.37
N ARG A 275 -2.26 0.10 22.50
CA ARG A 275 -1.26 0.49 23.52
C ARG A 275 -1.74 0.36 24.97
N SER A 276 -3.05 0.20 25.18
CA SER A 276 -3.70 0.07 26.49
C SER A 276 -3.48 -1.29 27.20
N LEU A 277 -2.65 -2.18 26.66
CA LEU A 277 -2.45 -3.54 27.14
C LEU A 277 -0.96 -3.93 27.05
N ASP A 278 -0.49 -4.77 27.97
CA ASP A 278 0.81 -5.44 27.82
C ASP A 278 0.64 -6.68 26.95
N HIS A 279 1.38 -6.70 25.84
CA HIS A 279 1.23 -7.67 24.76
C HIS A 279 2.41 -8.64 24.63
N GLU A 280 3.37 -8.69 25.57
CA GLU A 280 4.57 -9.56 25.44
C GLU A 280 4.27 -10.99 24.93
N PRO A 281 3.24 -11.71 25.46
CA PRO A 281 2.89 -13.03 24.95
C PRO A 281 2.29 -13.00 23.54
N LEU A 282 1.44 -12.01 23.24
CA LEU A 282 0.79 -11.85 21.93
C LEU A 282 1.81 -11.53 20.84
N ARG A 283 2.71 -10.56 21.09
CA ARG A 283 3.75 -10.16 20.14
C ARG A 283 4.61 -11.36 19.74
N ARG A 284 5.00 -12.18 20.72
CA ARG A 284 5.73 -13.43 20.49
C ARG A 284 4.93 -14.40 19.61
N VAL A 285 3.67 -14.70 19.94
CA VAL A 285 2.83 -15.62 19.15
C VAL A 285 2.66 -15.15 17.70
N LEU A 286 2.52 -13.84 17.47
CA LEU A 286 2.42 -13.28 16.12
C LEU A 286 3.75 -13.37 15.32
N ARG A 287 4.91 -13.28 15.99
CA ARG A 287 6.21 -13.56 15.36
C ARG A 287 6.38 -15.05 15.05
N GLU A 288 6.06 -15.92 16.01
CA GLU A 288 6.09 -17.38 15.85
C GLU A 288 5.21 -17.84 14.68
N ALA A 289 4.01 -17.26 14.53
CA ALA A 289 3.12 -17.55 13.40
C ALA A 289 3.70 -17.13 12.04
N ARG A 290 4.36 -15.96 11.97
CA ARG A 290 5.10 -15.52 10.77
C ARG A 290 6.24 -16.47 10.45
N ASP A 291 7.05 -16.82 11.45
CA ASP A 291 8.19 -17.74 11.25
C ASP A 291 7.72 -19.11 10.77
N PHE A 292 6.70 -19.67 11.41
CA PHE A 292 6.07 -20.93 11.03
C PHE A 292 5.44 -20.90 9.63
N GLY A 293 4.74 -19.82 9.28
CA GLY A 293 4.16 -19.65 7.94
C GLY A 293 5.23 -19.52 6.84
N MET A 294 6.38 -18.92 7.13
CA MET A 294 7.49 -18.83 6.19
C MET A 294 8.25 -20.17 6.06
N GLU A 295 8.49 -20.89 7.16
CA GLU A 295 9.08 -22.23 7.11
C GLU A 295 8.17 -23.26 6.42
N THR A 296 6.84 -23.07 6.52
CA THR A 296 5.84 -23.92 5.87
C THR A 296 5.33 -23.36 4.53
N LEU A 297 6.01 -22.35 3.95
CA LEU A 297 5.55 -21.66 2.74
C LEU A 297 5.34 -22.61 1.55
N ASP A 298 6.23 -23.58 1.34
CA ASP A 298 6.08 -24.60 0.29
C ASP A 298 4.83 -25.47 0.48
N HIS A 299 4.34 -25.65 1.70
CA HIS A 299 3.09 -26.35 2.00
C HIS A 299 1.88 -25.43 1.76
N ILE A 300 1.93 -24.17 2.19
CA ILE A 300 0.90 -23.16 1.86
C ILE A 300 0.70 -23.07 0.33
N VAL A 301 1.81 -22.97 -0.42
CA VAL A 301 1.78 -22.91 -1.90
C VAL A 301 1.17 -24.16 -2.53
N ARG A 302 1.29 -25.34 -1.90
CA ARG A 302 0.74 -26.61 -2.40
C ARG A 302 -0.74 -26.84 -2.06
N GLU A 303 -1.15 -26.59 -0.81
CA GLU A 303 -2.52 -26.88 -0.35
C GLU A 303 -3.56 -25.86 -0.84
N ARG A 304 -3.16 -24.60 -1.01
CA ARG A 304 -4.05 -23.57 -1.57
C ARG A 304 -4.44 -23.93 -3.01
N THR A 305 -5.61 -23.46 -3.44
CA THR A 305 -6.19 -23.81 -4.76
C THR A 305 -6.42 -22.60 -5.64
N GLU A 306 -6.32 -21.40 -5.08
CA GLU A 306 -6.46 -20.12 -5.77
C GLU A 306 -5.26 -19.88 -6.70
N TYR A 307 -5.53 -19.50 -7.94
CA TYR A 307 -4.53 -19.26 -9.00
C TYR A 307 -3.63 -20.49 -9.29
N THR A 308 -2.68 -20.35 -10.22
CA THR A 308 -1.71 -21.42 -10.50
C THR A 308 -0.71 -21.58 -9.35
N MET A 309 -0.18 -22.79 -9.17
CA MET A 309 0.85 -23.06 -8.15
C MET A 309 2.11 -22.20 -8.38
N ASP A 310 2.52 -22.04 -9.64
CA ASP A 310 3.67 -21.19 -10.01
C ASP A 310 3.42 -19.72 -9.63
N PHE A 311 2.21 -19.20 -9.88
CA PHE A 311 1.88 -17.84 -9.46
C PHE A 311 1.87 -17.70 -7.94
N ARG A 312 1.24 -18.64 -7.20
CA ARG A 312 1.26 -18.65 -5.73
C ARG A 312 2.69 -18.64 -5.19
N LYS A 313 3.59 -19.42 -5.80
CA LYS A 313 5.00 -19.50 -5.42
C LYS A 313 5.74 -18.19 -5.62
N ASP A 314 5.63 -17.57 -6.80
CA ASP A 314 6.30 -16.31 -7.09
C ASP A 314 5.66 -15.15 -6.29
N TYR A 315 4.34 -15.14 -6.13
CA TYR A 315 3.62 -14.12 -5.37
C TYR A 315 3.99 -14.14 -3.88
N LEU A 316 3.85 -15.29 -3.22
CA LEU A 316 4.12 -15.41 -1.78
C LEU A 316 5.62 -15.57 -1.46
N GLY A 317 6.47 -15.95 -2.42
CA GLY A 317 7.90 -16.16 -2.21
C GLY A 317 8.82 -15.03 -2.69
N TRP A 318 8.31 -14.12 -3.55
CA TRP A 318 9.12 -13.06 -4.16
C TRP A 318 8.44 -11.69 -4.17
N HIS A 319 7.15 -11.60 -4.50
CA HIS A 319 6.46 -10.29 -4.58
C HIS A 319 6.05 -9.74 -3.20
N ILE A 320 5.64 -10.61 -2.29
CA ILE A 320 5.25 -10.23 -0.92
C ILE A 320 6.40 -10.53 0.06
N HIS A 321 6.80 -9.51 0.81
CA HIS A 321 7.77 -9.58 1.90
C HIS A 321 7.04 -9.58 3.25
N TYR A 322 7.49 -10.43 4.18
CA TYR A 322 6.83 -10.68 5.47
C TYR A 322 7.57 -10.09 6.68
N HIS A 323 8.56 -9.23 6.46
CA HIS A 323 9.41 -8.65 7.49
C HIS A 323 9.27 -7.13 7.55
N LEU A 324 9.54 -6.57 8.73
CA LEU A 324 9.64 -5.13 8.99
C LEU A 324 11.07 -4.83 9.45
N GLY A 325 11.98 -4.64 8.51
CA GLY A 325 13.38 -4.30 8.76
C GLY A 325 13.63 -2.79 8.73
N ASP A 326 14.91 -2.40 8.74
CA ASP A 326 15.30 -0.99 8.74
C ASP A 326 14.94 -0.29 7.41
N ASP A 327 14.98 -1.00 6.28
CA ASP A 327 14.60 -0.44 4.98
C ASP A 327 13.08 -0.27 4.85
N GLU A 328 12.28 -1.18 5.41
CA GLU A 328 10.82 -1.03 5.52
C GLU A 328 10.46 0.14 6.45
N LYS A 329 11.14 0.29 7.60
CA LYS A 329 10.96 1.44 8.51
C LYS A 329 11.35 2.75 7.83
N ARG A 330 12.42 2.78 7.04
CA ARG A 330 12.78 3.94 6.19
C ARG A 330 11.69 4.21 5.14
N GLY A 331 11.10 3.18 4.56
CA GLY A 331 9.93 3.27 3.67
C GLY A 331 8.74 3.94 4.35
N ILE A 332 8.40 3.51 5.57
CA ILE A 332 7.34 4.11 6.40
C ILE A 332 7.65 5.59 6.68
N SER A 333 8.85 5.92 7.17
CA SER A 333 9.24 7.31 7.42
C SER A 333 9.17 8.18 6.17
N ARG A 334 9.61 7.67 5.01
CA ARG A 334 9.49 8.39 3.74
C ARG A 334 8.03 8.56 3.29
N PHE A 335 7.17 7.60 3.59
CA PHE A 335 5.74 7.71 3.31
C PHE A 335 5.08 8.75 4.20
N MET A 336 5.42 8.80 5.49
CA MET A 336 4.99 9.85 6.43
C MET A 336 5.33 11.25 5.93
N GLU A 337 6.59 11.51 5.55
CA GLU A 337 7.02 12.80 4.97
C GLU A 337 6.16 13.22 3.77
N LEU A 338 5.75 12.26 2.94
CA LEU A 338 4.93 12.51 1.75
C LEU A 338 3.44 12.67 2.07
N LEU A 339 2.92 11.97 3.08
CA LEU A 339 1.58 12.21 3.62
C LEU A 339 1.46 13.64 4.18
N GLU A 340 2.44 14.07 4.98
CA GLU A 340 2.50 15.43 5.52
C GLU A 340 2.61 16.49 4.42
N LYS A 341 3.54 16.29 3.46
CA LYS A 341 3.74 17.19 2.31
C LYS A 341 2.46 17.44 1.53
N HIS A 342 1.62 16.43 1.37
CA HIS A 342 0.38 16.47 0.58
C HIS A 342 -0.90 16.63 1.42
N GLY A 343 -0.78 16.84 2.73
CA GLY A 343 -1.91 17.05 3.64
C GLY A 343 -2.84 15.83 3.81
N LEU A 344 -2.31 14.62 3.63
CA LEU A 344 -3.06 13.36 3.60
C LEU A 344 -3.25 12.75 5.00
N GLY A 345 -4.02 13.47 5.83
CA GLY A 345 -4.36 13.11 7.21
C GLY A 345 -3.38 13.65 8.26
N PRO A 346 -3.70 13.50 9.56
CA PRO A 346 -2.72 13.69 10.62
C PRO A 346 -1.67 12.58 10.52
N VAL A 347 -0.40 12.85 10.86
CA VAL A 347 0.68 11.85 10.80
C VAL A 347 1.34 11.75 12.16
N TYR A 348 1.31 10.55 12.74
CA TYR A 348 1.88 10.24 14.05
C TYR A 348 3.11 9.33 13.90
N PRO A 349 4.17 9.53 14.71
CA PRO A 349 5.35 8.70 14.65
C PRO A 349 5.07 7.28 15.14
N PRO A 350 5.37 6.24 14.36
CA PRO A 350 5.11 4.86 14.75
C PRO A 350 5.98 4.43 15.93
N ARG A 351 5.36 3.76 16.91
CA ARG A 351 6.07 3.09 18.00
C ARG A 351 6.21 1.61 17.70
N TYR A 352 7.41 1.20 17.31
CA TYR A 352 7.74 -0.21 17.09
C TYR A 352 7.97 -0.92 18.44
N VAL A 353 7.42 -2.12 18.59
CA VAL A 353 7.60 -2.99 19.75
C VAL A 353 7.98 -4.41 19.31
N TRP A 354 9.08 -4.93 19.86
CA TRP A 354 9.51 -6.31 19.64
C TRP A 354 8.66 -7.25 20.50
#